data_AF-A0A529LBG7-F1
#
_entry.id   AF-A0A529LBG7-F1
#
_cell.length_a   1.000
_cell.length_b   1.000
_cell.length_c   1.000
_cell.angle_alpha   90.00
_cell.angle_beta   90.00
_cell.angle_gamma   90.00
#
_symmetry.space_group_name_H-M   'P 1'
#
loop_
_entity.id
_entity.type
_entity.pdbx_description
1 polymer ?
#
loop_
_entity_poly.entity_id
_entity_poly.type
_entity_poly.pdbx_seq_one_letter_code
_entity_poly.pdbx_strand_id
1 'polypeptide(L)'
;IDPVRMWVITYAASAFFAAVAGVLLLGFTGSAYGDVGQPYLFQTIAAVVVGGAALVGGRGSYLGTIAGVLVLTEINTLLIGLGFQPAAVQAALGFVIVLLVSLYGRERHVSTTI
;
A
#
# COMPACT_ATOMS: atom_id res chain seq x y z
N ILE A 1 -16.36 -5.77 -23.00
CA ILE A 1 -15.92 -4.66 -22.12
C ILE A 1 -14.56 -4.24 -22.62
N ASP A 2 -14.41 -3.01 -23.11
CA ASP A 2 -13.12 -2.56 -23.67
C ASP A 2 -12.11 -2.43 -22.53
N PRO A 3 -10.99 -3.19 -22.56
CA PRO A 3 -10.02 -3.17 -21.49
C PRO A 3 -9.49 -1.74 -21.29
N VAL A 4 -9.21 -1.02 -22.37
CA VAL A 4 -8.70 0.36 -22.30
C VAL A 4 -9.59 1.28 -21.44
N ARG A 5 -10.92 1.20 -21.59
CA ARG A 5 -11.85 2.03 -20.82
C ARG A 5 -11.80 1.74 -19.33
N MET A 6 -11.63 0.47 -18.95
CA MET A 6 -11.54 0.08 -17.54
C MET A 6 -10.25 0.59 -16.90
N TRP A 7 -9.12 0.45 -17.59
CA TRP A 7 -7.82 0.92 -17.10
C TRP A 7 -7.81 2.44 -16.94
N VAL A 8 -8.34 3.18 -17.92
CA VAL A 8 -8.44 4.64 -17.86
C VAL A 8 -9.26 5.09 -16.65
N ILE A 9 -10.43 4.45 -16.39
CA ILE A 9 -11.26 4.80 -15.23
C ILE A 9 -10.53 4.52 -13.91
N THR A 10 -9.84 3.37 -13.79
CA THR A 10 -9.12 3.01 -12.56
C THR A 10 -7.95 3.95 -12.28
N TYR A 11 -7.15 4.29 -13.28
CA TYR A 11 -6.05 5.24 -13.13
C TYR A 11 -6.55 6.67 -12.88
N ALA A 12 -7.61 7.11 -13.56
CA ALA A 12 -8.22 8.41 -13.31
C ALA A 12 -8.77 8.54 -11.89
N ALA A 13 -9.44 7.48 -11.38
CA ALA A 13 -9.90 7.44 -10.00
C ALA A 13 -8.73 7.51 -9.02
N SER A 14 -7.66 6.72 -9.23
CA SER A 14 -6.46 6.76 -8.39
C SER A 14 -5.80 8.14 -8.36
N ALA A 15 -5.67 8.81 -9.52
CA ALA A 15 -5.13 10.16 -9.61
C ALA A 15 -6.00 11.19 -8.86
N PHE A 16 -7.32 11.06 -8.92
CA PHE A 16 -8.25 11.92 -8.19
C PHE A 16 -8.05 11.78 -6.67
N PHE A 17 -8.01 10.55 -6.14
CA PHE A 17 -7.75 10.34 -4.71
C PHE A 17 -6.36 10.82 -4.28
N ALA A 18 -5.34 10.63 -5.12
CA ALA A 18 -3.99 11.11 -4.86
C ALA A 18 -3.93 12.65 -4.79
N ALA A 19 -4.62 13.36 -5.70
CA ALA A 19 -4.70 14.81 -5.69
C ALA A 19 -5.41 15.34 -4.42
N VAL A 20 -6.54 14.73 -4.05
CA VAL A 20 -7.28 15.08 -2.82
C VAL A 20 -6.41 14.85 -1.58
N ALA A 21 -5.76 13.69 -1.48
CA ALA A 21 -4.86 13.38 -0.37
C ALA A 21 -3.67 14.36 -0.31
N GLY A 22 -3.10 14.75 -1.45
CA GLY A 22 -2.03 15.74 -1.53
C GLY A 22 -2.45 17.11 -1.01
N VAL A 23 -3.64 17.61 -1.39
CA VAL A 23 -4.16 18.89 -0.89
C VAL A 23 -4.39 18.85 0.63
N LEU A 24 -4.95 17.75 1.14
CA LEU A 24 -5.15 17.56 2.58
C LEU A 24 -3.81 17.50 3.33
N LEU A 25 -2.82 16.79 2.79
CA LEU A 25 -1.50 16.66 3.40
C LEU A 25 -0.76 18.00 3.43
N LEU A 26 -0.84 18.80 2.36
CA LEU A 26 -0.29 20.15 2.32
C LEU A 26 -0.90 21.06 3.39
N GLY A 27 -2.22 20.97 3.59
CA GLY A 27 -2.92 21.68 4.66
C GLY A 27 -2.52 21.22 6.07
N PHE A 28 -2.17 19.94 6.22
CA PHE A 28 -1.75 19.35 7.49
C PHE A 28 -0.30 19.70 7.87
N THR A 29 0.64 19.60 6.94
CA THR A 29 2.06 19.86 7.21
C THR A 29 2.41 21.34 7.21
N GLY A 30 1.58 22.19 6.59
CA GLY A 30 1.81 23.64 6.48
C GLY A 30 3.08 24.01 5.70
N SER A 31 3.74 23.05 5.07
CA SER A 31 4.98 23.22 4.33
C SER A 31 5.05 22.22 3.18
N ALA A 32 5.34 22.74 1.99
CA ALA A 32 5.46 21.95 0.77
C ALA A 32 6.90 21.44 0.62
N TYR A 33 7.17 20.25 1.17
CA TYR A 33 8.39 19.50 0.86
C TYR A 33 8.04 18.40 -0.15
N GLY A 34 8.83 18.24 -1.21
CA GLY A 34 8.52 17.29 -2.28
C GLY A 34 8.45 15.83 -1.82
N ASP A 35 9.12 15.50 -0.71
CA ASP A 35 9.23 14.13 -0.20
C ASP A 35 8.17 13.74 0.84
N VAL A 36 7.21 14.62 1.16
CA VAL A 36 6.17 14.31 2.17
C VAL A 36 5.33 13.07 1.82
N GLY A 37 5.21 12.74 0.53
CA GLY A 37 4.46 11.58 0.05
C GLY A 37 5.23 10.25 0.06
N GLN A 38 6.57 10.29 0.09
CA GLN A 38 7.41 9.10 -0.03
C GLN A 38 7.12 7.99 1.00
N PRO A 39 6.96 8.28 2.31
CA PRO A 39 6.70 7.22 3.29
C PRO A 39 5.34 6.54 3.08
N TYR A 40 4.34 7.26 2.56
CA TYR A 40 2.98 6.75 2.36
C TYR A 40 2.88 5.75 1.22
N LEU A 41 3.71 5.88 0.17
CA LEU A 41 3.75 4.91 -0.93
C LEU A 41 4.09 3.51 -0.41
N PHE A 42 5.12 3.44 0.42
CA PHE A 42 5.64 2.19 0.95
C PHE A 42 4.68 1.57 1.97
N GLN A 43 4.09 2.40 2.84
CA GLN A 43 3.05 1.97 3.78
C GLN A 43 1.81 1.44 3.07
N THR A 44 1.38 2.09 1.99
CA THR A 44 0.19 1.70 1.22
C THR A 44 0.38 0.31 0.59
N ILE A 45 1.55 0.05 0.00
CA ILE A 45 1.85 -1.28 -0.57
C ILE A 45 1.88 -2.33 0.56
N ALA A 46 2.56 -2.07 1.67
CA ALA A 46 2.60 -3.00 2.81
C ALA A 46 1.19 -3.35 3.33
N ALA A 47 0.34 -2.33 3.50
CA ALA A 47 -1.02 -2.47 3.97
C ALA A 47 -1.90 -3.36 3.08
N VAL A 48 -1.82 -3.14 1.76
CA VAL A 48 -2.62 -3.87 0.77
C VAL A 48 -2.20 -5.34 0.70
N VAL A 49 -0.90 -5.63 0.86
CA VAL A 49 -0.36 -6.99 0.86
C VAL A 49 -0.70 -7.73 2.14
N VAL A 50 -0.61 -7.07 3.31
CA VAL A 50 -1.08 -7.63 4.59
C VAL A 50 -2.58 -7.91 4.56
N GLY A 51 -3.36 -7.07 3.86
CA GLY A 51 -4.78 -7.30 3.59
C GLY A 51 -5.08 -8.47 2.64
N GLY A 52 -4.04 -9.09 2.04
CA GLY A 52 -4.17 -10.29 1.20
C GLY A 52 -4.34 -10.01 -0.30
N ALA A 53 -4.04 -8.81 -0.78
CA ALA A 53 -4.00 -8.55 -2.22
C ALA A 53 -2.70 -9.06 -2.84
N ALA A 54 -2.80 -9.81 -3.93
CA ALA A 54 -1.63 -10.34 -4.63
C ALA A 54 -0.84 -9.25 -5.36
N LEU A 55 0.46 -9.15 -5.09
CA LEU A 55 1.38 -8.21 -5.74
C LEU A 55 1.57 -8.47 -7.24
N VAL A 56 1.56 -9.74 -7.65
CA VAL A 56 1.78 -10.16 -9.05
C VAL A 56 0.45 -10.22 -9.83
N GLY A 57 -0.63 -9.64 -9.27
CA GLY A 57 -1.95 -9.60 -9.89
C GLY A 57 -2.68 -10.95 -9.86
N GLY A 58 -4.00 -10.88 -10.06
CA GLY A 58 -4.87 -12.03 -10.31
C GLY A 58 -5.96 -12.28 -9.27
N ARG A 59 -5.71 -12.05 -7.96
CA ARG A 59 -6.69 -12.28 -6.89
C ARG A 59 -6.37 -11.43 -5.64
N GLY A 60 -7.40 -10.83 -5.04
CA GLY A 60 -7.34 -10.07 -3.80
C GLY A 60 -8.74 -9.68 -3.35
N SER A 61 -9.00 -9.67 -2.04
CA SER A 61 -10.32 -9.29 -1.49
C SER A 61 -10.36 -7.81 -1.16
N TYR A 62 -11.34 -7.07 -1.70
CA TYR A 62 -11.54 -5.65 -1.38
C TYR A 62 -11.69 -5.41 0.13
N LEU A 63 -12.44 -6.28 0.83
CA LEU A 63 -12.65 -6.16 2.27
C LEU A 63 -11.37 -6.46 3.06
N GLY A 64 -10.57 -7.43 2.61
CA GLY A 64 -9.28 -7.75 3.21
C GLY A 64 -8.31 -6.57 3.11
N THR A 65 -8.27 -5.90 1.96
CA THR A 65 -7.46 -4.70 1.74
C THR A 65 -7.87 -3.55 2.66
N ILE A 66 -9.17 -3.28 2.80
CA ILE A 66 -9.66 -2.21 3.69
C ILE A 66 -9.26 -2.50 5.13
N ALA A 67 -9.49 -3.72 5.62
CA ALA A 67 -9.09 -4.11 6.97
C ALA A 67 -7.57 -4.02 7.17
N GLY A 68 -6.78 -4.48 6.19
CA GLY A 68 -5.32 -4.41 6.22
C GLY A 68 -4.79 -2.97 6.29
N VAL A 69 -5.37 -2.06 5.51
CA VAL A 69 -5.02 -0.63 5.54
C VAL A 69 -5.35 0.01 6.88
N LEU A 70 -6.52 -0.26 7.46
CA LEU A 70 -6.90 0.29 8.76
C LEU A 70 -5.93 -0.19 9.86
N VAL A 71 -5.68 -1.50 9.92
CA VAL A 71 -4.78 -2.09 10.92
C VAL A 71 -3.35 -1.57 10.78
N LEU A 72 -2.80 -1.53 9.57
CA LEU A 72 -1.43 -1.02 9.38
C LEU A 72 -1.31 0.46 9.70
N THR A 73 -2.33 1.25 9.36
CA THR A 73 -2.32 2.70 9.62
C THR A 73 -2.38 2.98 11.12
N GLU A 74 -3.20 2.24 11.88
CA GLU A 74 -3.22 2.35 13.34
C GLU A 74 -1.89 1.92 13.96
N ILE A 75 -1.33 0.77 13.57
CA ILE A 75 -0.03 0.31 14.05
C ILE A 75 1.07 1.35 13.76
N ASN A 76 1.05 1.94 12.55
CA ASN A 76 2.01 2.97 12.18
C ASN A 76 1.88 4.22 13.05
N THR A 77 0.66 4.68 13.24
CA THR A 77 0.34 5.86 14.06
C THR A 77 0.73 5.64 15.52
N LEU A 78 0.45 4.45 16.06
CA LEU A 78 0.82 4.07 17.42
C LEU A 78 2.33 3.95 17.60
N LEU A 79 3.05 3.30 16.68
CA LEU A 79 4.51 3.18 16.74
C LEU A 79 5.20 4.55 16.71
N ILE A 80 4.78 5.43 15.80
CA ILE A 80 5.31 6.78 15.72
C ILE A 80 4.94 7.59 16.97
N GLY A 81 3.70 7.44 17.47
CA GLY A 81 3.23 8.09 18.70
C GLY A 81 3.97 7.63 19.96
N LEU A 82 4.44 6.39 19.99
CA LEU A 82 5.29 5.83 21.06
C LEU A 82 6.76 6.25 20.96
N GLY A 83 7.12 7.07 19.96
CA GLY A 83 8.47 7.62 19.80
C GLY A 83 9.43 6.74 18.98
N PHE A 84 8.94 5.74 18.25
CA PHE A 84 9.80 5.00 17.32
C PHE A 84 10.23 5.88 16.15
N GLN A 85 11.50 5.74 15.74
CA GLN A 85 12.04 6.48 14.62
C GLN A 85 11.36 6.04 13.30
N PRO A 86 10.88 6.97 12.46
CA PRO A 86 10.19 6.63 11.20
C PRO A 86 11.01 5.72 10.28
N ALA A 87 12.35 5.87 10.30
CA ALA A 87 13.26 5.02 9.55
C ALA A 87 13.20 3.54 9.95
N ALA A 88 13.06 3.25 11.25
CA ALA A 88 12.95 1.88 11.74
C ALA A 88 11.61 1.25 11.33
N VAL A 89 10.54 2.04 11.35
CA VAL A 89 9.22 1.59 10.89
C VAL A 89 9.23 1.30 9.39
N GLN A 90 9.84 2.16 8.58
CA GLN A 90 9.95 1.96 7.14
C GLN A 90 10.81 0.73 6.80
N ALA A 91 11.91 0.50 7.52
CA ALA A 91 12.72 -0.71 7.38
C ALA A 91 11.94 -1.98 7.75
N ALA A 92 11.18 -1.96 8.84
CA ALA A 92 10.34 -3.09 9.25
C ALA A 92 9.25 -3.40 8.22
N LEU A 93 8.58 -2.38 7.68
CA LEU A 93 7.61 -2.55 6.59
C LEU A 93 8.26 -3.20 5.36
N GLY A 94 9.52 -2.86 5.08
CA GLY A 94 10.22 -3.38 3.90
C GLY A 94 10.56 -4.84 4.06
N PHE A 95 11.00 -5.20 5.26
CA PHE A 95 11.19 -6.58 5.65
C PHE A 95 9.88 -7.38 5.54
N VAL A 96 8.75 -6.83 6.00
CA VAL A 96 7.44 -7.47 5.89
C VAL A 96 7.04 -7.70 4.43
N ILE A 97 7.21 -6.71 3.55
CA ILE A 97 6.90 -6.87 2.12
C ILE A 97 7.76 -7.99 1.51
N VAL A 98 9.08 -7.99 1.74
CA VAL A 98 9.98 -9.02 1.20
C VAL A 98 9.62 -10.40 1.73
N LEU A 99 9.31 -10.52 3.03
CA LEU A 99 8.86 -11.77 3.65
C LEU A 99 7.58 -12.28 2.97
N LEU A 100 6.57 -11.42 2.85
CA LEU A 100 5.29 -11.79 2.24
C LEU A 100 5.47 -12.17 0.76
N VAL A 101 6.25 -11.41 -0.01
CA VAL A 101 6.60 -11.77 -1.40
C VAL A 101 7.33 -13.11 -1.45
N SER A 102 8.26 -13.38 -0.54
CA SER A 102 9.00 -14.65 -0.54
C SER A 102 8.11 -15.84 -0.18
N LEU A 103 7.11 -15.64 0.69
CA LEU A 103 6.15 -16.68 1.06
C LEU A 103 5.12 -16.90 -0.08
N TYR A 104 4.45 -15.85 -0.53
CA TYR A 104 3.45 -15.92 -1.61
C TYR A 104 4.07 -16.25 -2.98
N GLY A 105 5.31 -15.82 -3.23
CA GLY A 105 6.06 -16.13 -4.45
C GLY A 105 6.45 -17.61 -4.54
N ARG A 106 6.64 -18.31 -3.42
CA ARG A 106 6.91 -19.76 -3.40
C ARG A 106 5.70 -20.60 -3.80
N GLU A 107 4.48 -20.08 -3.67
CA GLU A 107 3.26 -20.80 -4.03
C GLU A 107 2.98 -20.82 -5.54
N ARG A 108 3.67 -20.00 -6.35
CA ARG A 108 3.43 -19.89 -7.81
C ARG A 108 4.28 -20.80 -8.70
N HIS A 109 5.07 -21.72 -8.13
CA HIS A 109 5.87 -22.66 -8.93
C HIS A 109 5.26 -24.07 -9.12
N VAL A 110 4.00 -24.31 -8.72
CA VAL A 110 3.30 -25.56 -9.05
C VAL A 110 1.83 -25.29 -9.38
N SER A 111 1.54 -24.98 -10.65
CA SER A 111 0.47 -25.65 -11.42
C SER A 111 0.48 -25.12 -12.86
N THR A 112 1.54 -25.43 -13.58
CA THR A 112 1.42 -25.72 -15.01
C THR A 112 0.94 -27.16 -15.11
N THR A 113 -0.36 -27.39 -14.94
CA THR A 113 -0.96 -28.68 -15.26
C THR A 113 -2.37 -28.47 -15.80
N ILE A 114 -2.44 -28.60 -17.13
CA ILE A 114 -3.58 -28.86 -18.03
C ILE A 114 -4.43 -27.63 -18.41
#